data_AF-A0AAD2FTA0-F1
#
_entry.id   AF-A0AAD2FTA0-F1
#
_cell.length_a   1.000
_cell.length_b   1.000
_cell.length_c   1.000
_cell.angle_alpha   90.00
_cell.angle_beta   90.00
_cell.angle_gamma   90.00
#
_symmetry.space_group_name_H-M   'P 1'
#
loop_
_entity.id
_entity.type
_entity.pdbx_description
1 polymer ?
#
loop_
_entity_poly.entity_id
_entity_poly.type
_entity_poly.pdbx_seq_one_letter_code
_entity_poly.pdbx_strand_id
1 'polypeptide(L)'
;MSAKNPQANAVCKPMHQTIGNSLRVLVTLNHPFNINVAKQLVDFAIANAVYAHRCSYHGTIAATPGSLAFHRDMILDLPMQADLQLIQQHRQQLIDKELIRANCRRFAYEYQPGQEVLKLRYKPNKLNP
;
A
#
# COMPACT_ATOMS: atom_id res chain seq x y z
N MET A 1 13.94 4.84 1.13
CA MET A 1 13.31 3.50 1.12
C MET A 1 14.41 2.46 1.20
N SER A 2 14.45 1.64 2.26
CA SER A 2 15.40 0.52 2.31
C SER A 2 14.84 -0.63 1.47
N ALA A 3 15.63 -1.18 0.55
CA ALA A 3 15.20 -2.21 -0.38
C ALA A 3 14.60 -3.47 0.29
N LYS A 4 14.84 -3.67 1.59
CA LYS A 4 14.62 -4.95 2.30
C LYS A 4 13.68 -4.87 3.50
N ASN A 5 12.85 -3.83 3.60
CA ASN A 5 11.83 -3.77 4.65
C ASN A 5 10.42 -3.91 4.01
N PRO A 6 9.81 -5.11 4.02
CA PRO A 6 8.52 -5.35 3.40
C PRO A 6 7.39 -4.53 4.02
N GLN A 7 7.53 -4.13 5.28
CA GLN A 7 6.57 -3.29 6.01
C GLN A 7 6.72 -1.82 5.61
N ALA A 8 7.95 -1.31 5.53
CA ALA A 8 8.18 0.05 5.01
C ALA A 8 7.76 0.17 3.53
N ASN A 9 7.97 -0.89 2.74
CA ASN A 9 7.58 -0.92 1.34
C ASN A 9 6.08 -1.22 1.14
N ALA A 10 5.34 -1.57 2.19
CA ALA A 10 3.91 -1.85 2.11
C ALA A 10 3.10 -0.63 1.65
N VAL A 11 3.60 0.59 1.90
CA VAL A 11 2.97 1.83 1.48
C VAL A 11 3.02 2.03 -0.04
N CYS A 12 4.14 1.68 -0.68
CA CYS A 12 4.33 1.91 -2.12
C CYS A 12 3.88 0.73 -3.00
N LYS A 13 3.73 -0.47 -2.43
CA LYS A 13 3.26 -1.66 -3.17
C LYS A 13 1.88 -1.47 -3.82
N PRO A 14 0.85 -0.95 -3.13
CA PRO A 14 -0.44 -0.68 -3.75
C PRO A 14 -0.34 0.22 -4.97
N MET A 15 0.47 1.29 -4.89
CA MET A 15 0.69 2.20 -6.02
C MET A 15 1.27 1.47 -7.23
N HIS A 16 2.32 0.66 -7.05
CA HIS A 16 2.88 -0.15 -8.14
C HIS A 16 1.86 -1.13 -8.73
N GLN A 17 1.05 -1.76 -7.88
CA GLN A 17 0.00 -2.68 -8.33
C GLN A 17 -1.05 -1.95 -9.19
N THR A 18 -1.48 -0.76 -8.77
CA THR A 18 -2.45 0.06 -9.52
C THR A 18 -1.89 0.55 -10.85
N ILE A 19 -0.61 0.92 -10.90
CA ILE A 19 0.07 1.27 -12.17
C ILE A 19 0.08 0.06 -13.10
N GLY A 20 0.48 -1.13 -12.61
CA GLY A 20 0.50 -2.35 -13.42
C GLY A 20 -0.90 -2.79 -13.90
N ASN A 21 -1.93 -2.64 -13.05
CA ASN A 21 -3.32 -2.88 -13.44
C ASN A 21 -3.77 -1.90 -14.53
N SER A 22 -3.49 -0.61 -14.37
CA SER A 22 -3.84 0.43 -15.35
C SER A 22 -3.16 0.16 -16.68
N LEU A 23 -1.85 -0.13 -16.67
CA LEU A 23 -1.09 -0.46 -17.89
C LEU A 23 -1.65 -1.68 -18.61
N ARG A 24 -2.03 -2.75 -17.89
CA ARG A 24 -2.66 -3.93 -18.51
C ARG A 24 -3.92 -3.54 -19.28
N VAL A 25 -4.82 -2.77 -18.65
CA VAL A 25 -6.06 -2.31 -19.30
C VAL A 25 -5.75 -1.41 -20.50
N LEU A 26 -4.86 -0.45 -20.33
CA LEU A 26 -4.52 0.53 -21.36
C LEU A 26 -3.87 -0.09 -22.60
N VAL A 27 -2.96 -1.05 -22.40
CA VAL A 27 -2.32 -1.77 -23.51
C VAL A 27 -3.31 -2.70 -24.23
N THR A 28 -4.23 -3.32 -23.50
CA THR A 28 -5.29 -4.13 -24.12
C THR A 28 -6.26 -3.29 -24.96
N LEU A 29 -6.62 -2.09 -24.49
CA LEU A 29 -7.52 -1.19 -25.22
C LEU A 29 -6.84 -0.49 -26.39
N ASN A 30 -5.58 -0.06 -26.20
CA ASN A 30 -4.80 0.70 -27.17
C ASN A 30 -3.37 0.17 -27.20
N HIS A 31 -3.11 -0.79 -28.08
CA HIS A 31 -1.77 -1.33 -28.23
C HIS A 31 -0.81 -0.24 -28.74
N PRO A 32 0.32 0.03 -28.08
CA PRO A 32 1.26 1.05 -28.54
C PRO A 32 1.95 0.59 -29.83
N PHE A 33 1.86 1.40 -30.88
CA PHE A 33 2.54 1.15 -32.17
C PHE A 33 3.87 1.90 -32.29
N ASN A 34 4.16 2.83 -31.38
CA ASN A 34 5.41 3.58 -31.33
C ASN A 34 5.78 3.96 -29.90
N ILE A 35 7.02 4.40 -29.71
CA ILE A 35 7.56 4.73 -28.39
C ILE A 35 6.89 5.96 -27.75
N ASN A 36 6.37 6.89 -28.55
CA ASN A 36 5.70 8.10 -28.05
C ASN A 36 4.35 7.75 -27.42
N VAL A 37 3.57 6.89 -28.08
CA VAL A 37 2.31 6.35 -27.54
C VAL A 37 2.59 5.52 -26.30
N ALA A 38 3.65 4.69 -26.30
CA ALA A 38 4.04 3.94 -25.10
C ALA A 38 4.34 4.85 -23.90
N LYS A 39 5.06 5.97 -24.10
CA LYS A 39 5.31 6.96 -23.04
C LYS A 39 4.01 7.57 -22.52
N GLN A 40 3.10 7.96 -23.41
CA GLN A 40 1.81 8.53 -23.03
C GLN A 40 0.96 7.55 -22.20
N LEU A 41 0.95 6.25 -22.54
CA LEU A 41 0.24 5.24 -21.76
C LEU A 41 0.83 5.09 -20.36
N VAL A 42 2.16 5.18 -20.22
CA VAL A 42 2.83 5.15 -18.92
C VAL A 42 2.47 6.38 -18.10
N ASP A 43 2.54 7.58 -18.67
CA ASP A 43 2.18 8.82 -17.98
C ASP A 43 0.71 8.79 -17.53
N PHE A 44 -0.20 8.31 -18.39
CA PHE A 44 -1.61 8.14 -18.04
C PHE A 44 -1.81 7.11 -16.93
N ALA A 45 -1.12 5.97 -16.97
CA ALA A 45 -1.20 4.96 -15.93
C ALA A 45 -0.71 5.49 -14.57
N ILE A 46 0.35 6.29 -14.55
CA ILE A 46 0.86 6.94 -13.34
C ILE A 46 -0.14 7.97 -12.83
N ALA A 47 -0.65 8.84 -13.69
CA ALA A 47 -1.64 9.85 -13.31
C ALA A 47 -2.91 9.20 -12.73
N ASN A 48 -3.41 8.16 -13.38
CA ASN A 48 -4.57 7.40 -12.92
C ASN A 48 -4.29 6.72 -11.56
N ALA A 49 -3.11 6.12 -11.37
CA ALA A 49 -2.75 5.50 -10.10
C ALA A 49 -2.68 6.52 -8.96
N VAL A 50 -2.10 7.70 -9.20
CA VAL A 50 -2.06 8.79 -8.21
C VAL A 50 -3.46 9.27 -7.87
N TYR A 51 -4.31 9.50 -8.88
CA TYR A 51 -5.69 9.91 -8.68
C TYR A 51 -6.48 8.86 -7.88
N ALA A 52 -6.45 7.61 -8.33
CA ALA A 52 -7.10 6.50 -7.64
C ALA A 52 -6.63 6.38 -6.19
N HIS A 53 -5.33 6.53 -5.90
CA HIS A 53 -4.83 6.43 -4.54
C HIS A 53 -5.34 7.55 -3.62
N ARG A 54 -5.49 8.78 -4.15
CA ARG A 54 -6.01 9.92 -3.39
C ARG A 54 -7.52 9.81 -3.14
N CYS A 55 -8.27 9.29 -4.11
CA CYS A 55 -9.74 9.23 -4.05
C CYS A 55 -10.29 7.91 -3.51
N SER A 56 -9.46 6.87 -3.37
CA SER A 56 -9.91 5.57 -2.85
C SER A 56 -10.10 5.62 -1.34
N TYR A 57 -11.22 5.06 -0.86
CA TYR A 57 -11.50 4.93 0.56
C TYR A 57 -10.47 4.04 1.25
N HIS A 58 -9.86 4.55 2.32
CA HIS A 58 -8.85 3.83 3.08
C HIS A 58 -9.44 3.30 4.39
N GLY A 59 -9.67 1.98 4.46
CA GLY A 59 -10.41 1.35 5.55
C GLY A 59 -9.87 1.60 6.96
N THR A 60 -8.56 1.79 7.15
CA THR A 60 -8.02 2.09 8.49
C THR A 60 -8.26 3.53 8.93
N ILE A 61 -8.35 4.47 7.99
CA ILE A 61 -8.55 5.90 8.22
C ILE A 61 -10.05 6.25 8.16
N ALA A 62 -10.86 5.38 7.55
CA ALA A 62 -12.28 5.60 7.28
C ALA A 62 -12.57 6.87 6.44
N ALA A 63 -11.60 7.30 5.62
CA ALA A 63 -11.71 8.42 4.70
C ALA A 63 -10.82 8.20 3.48
N THR A 64 -10.92 9.07 2.47
CA THR A 64 -9.98 9.07 1.35
C THR A 64 -8.72 9.86 1.74
N PRO A 65 -7.51 9.43 1.36
CA PRO A 65 -6.29 10.15 1.74
C PRO A 65 -6.26 11.59 1.23
N GLY A 66 -6.82 11.84 0.04
CA GLY A 66 -6.93 13.18 -0.52
C GLY A 66 -7.88 14.06 0.29
N SER A 67 -9.03 13.53 0.73
CA SER A 67 -9.94 14.34 1.54
C SER A 67 -9.37 14.68 2.90
N LEU A 68 -8.62 13.76 3.52
CA LEU A 68 -7.93 14.02 4.79
C LEU A 68 -6.83 15.09 4.66
N ALA A 69 -6.11 15.13 3.55
CA ALA A 69 -5.08 16.13 3.33
C ALA A 69 -5.65 17.53 3.03
N PHE A 70 -6.72 17.60 2.24
CA PHE A 70 -7.27 18.86 1.73
C PHE A 70 -8.57 19.32 2.40
N HIS A 71 -9.08 18.57 3.39
CA HIS A 71 -10.34 18.84 4.10
C HIS A 71 -11.58 18.95 3.20
N ARG A 72 -11.54 18.33 2.02
CA ARG A 72 -12.60 18.34 1.01
C ARG A 72 -12.54 17.07 0.16
N ASP A 73 -13.67 16.52 -0.23
CA ASP A 73 -13.70 15.36 -1.11
C ASP A 73 -13.05 15.65 -2.49
N MET A 74 -12.38 14.65 -3.05
CA MET A 74 -11.62 14.79 -4.29
C MET A 74 -12.45 14.57 -5.55
N ILE A 75 -13.64 13.97 -5.43
CA ILE A 75 -14.56 13.72 -6.54
C ILE A 75 -15.73 14.72 -6.47
N LEU A 76 -16.29 14.90 -5.28
CA LEU A 76 -17.42 15.77 -5.01
C LEU A 76 -16.96 17.06 -4.32
N ASP A 77 -17.63 18.17 -4.60
CA ASP A 77 -17.40 19.44 -3.88
C ASP A 77 -18.07 19.40 -2.50
N LEU A 78 -17.60 18.51 -1.63
CA LEU A 78 -18.13 18.34 -0.28
C LEU A 78 -17.02 18.57 0.75
N PRO A 79 -17.26 19.41 1.78
CA PRO A 79 -16.30 19.57 2.86
C PRO A 79 -16.17 18.25 3.64
N MET A 80 -14.96 17.97 4.12
CA MET A 80 -14.68 16.80 4.95
C MET A 80 -14.15 17.27 6.31
N GLN A 81 -14.85 16.90 7.38
CA GLN A 81 -14.40 17.14 8.75
C GLN A 81 -13.81 15.85 9.32
N ALA A 82 -12.51 15.89 9.61
CA ALA A 82 -11.78 14.75 10.16
C ALA A 82 -11.73 14.82 11.68
N ASP A 83 -12.28 13.81 12.36
CA ASP A 83 -11.99 13.57 13.77
C ASP A 83 -10.72 12.71 13.89
N LEU A 84 -9.59 13.39 14.14
CA LEU A 84 -8.30 12.73 14.27
C LEU A 84 -8.23 11.78 15.46
N GLN A 85 -8.97 12.05 16.54
CA GLN A 85 -8.98 11.20 17.72
C GLN A 85 -9.72 9.90 17.40
N LEU A 86 -10.88 9.99 16.76
CA LEU A 86 -11.63 8.81 16.31
C LEU A 86 -10.84 7.97 15.31
N ILE A 87 -10.18 8.61 14.33
CA ILE A 87 -9.32 7.91 13.36
C ILE A 87 -8.18 7.18 14.08
N GLN A 88 -7.53 7.82 15.05
CA GLN A 88 -6.46 7.20 15.83
C GLN A 88 -6.97 6.00 16.64
N GLN A 89 -8.11 6.14 17.33
CA GLN A 89 -8.72 5.06 18.10
C GLN A 89 -9.09 3.86 17.21
N HIS A 90 -9.75 4.12 16.08
CA HIS A 90 -10.10 3.08 15.11
C HIS A 90 -8.86 2.35 14.58
N ARG A 91 -7.81 3.10 14.22
CA ARG A 91 -6.53 2.52 13.79
C ARG A 91 -5.91 1.66 14.88
N GLN A 92 -5.95 2.09 16.14
CA GLN A 92 -5.42 1.32 17.27
C GLN A 92 -6.20 0.01 17.46
N GLN A 93 -7.53 0.05 17.39
CA GLN A 93 -8.37 -1.15 17.47
C GLN A 93 -8.04 -2.17 16.38
N LEU A 94 -7.79 -1.71 15.15
CA LEU A 94 -7.38 -2.59 14.05
C LEU A 94 -5.99 -3.20 14.31
N ILE A 95 -5.04 -2.41 14.83
CA ILE A 95 -3.71 -2.90 15.20
C ILE A 95 -3.83 -3.98 16.28
N ASP A 96 -4.59 -3.73 17.34
CA ASP A 96 -4.77 -4.66 18.45
C ASP A 96 -5.42 -5.97 17.98
N LYS A 97 -6.44 -5.87 17.12
CA LYS A 97 -7.11 -7.03 16.52
C LYS A 97 -6.15 -7.88 15.67
N GLU A 98 -5.30 -7.25 14.86
CA GLU A 98 -4.29 -7.96 14.08
C GLU A 98 -3.18 -8.53 14.96
N LEU A 99 -2.78 -7.84 16.02
CA LEU A 99 -1.80 -8.32 16.99
C LEU A 99 -2.30 -9.59 17.69
N ILE A 100 -3.55 -9.61 18.15
CA ILE A 100 -4.18 -10.81 18.74
C ILE A 100 -4.14 -11.97 17.74
N ARG A 101 -4.60 -11.75 16.50
CA ARG A 101 -4.59 -12.78 15.44
C ARG A 101 -3.19 -13.30 15.15
N ALA A 102 -2.20 -12.41 15.07
CA ALA A 102 -0.81 -12.77 14.81
C ALA A 102 -0.20 -13.56 15.98
N ASN A 103 -0.49 -13.17 17.22
CA ASN A 103 -0.01 -13.85 18.42
C ASN A 103 -0.67 -15.23 18.61
N CYS A 104 -1.96 -15.39 18.27
CA CYS A 104 -2.62 -16.70 18.30
C CYS A 104 -1.96 -17.75 17.38
N ARG A 105 -1.21 -17.30 16.35
CA ARG A 105 -0.47 -18.20 15.44
C ARG A 105 0.93 -18.54 15.95
N ARG A 106 1.41 -17.86 17.01
CA ARG A 106 2.74 -18.11 17.57
C ARG A 106 2.69 -19.33 18.48
N PHE A 107 3.73 -20.15 18.39
CA PHE A 107 3.97 -21.17 19.40
C PHE A 107 4.37 -20.47 20.70
N ALA A 108 3.81 -20.91 21.82
CA ALA A 108 4.18 -20.37 23.13
C ALA A 108 5.60 -20.87 23.48
N TYR A 109 6.59 -20.01 23.23
CA TYR A 109 7.98 -20.25 23.61
C TYR A 109 8.59 -18.96 24.14
N GLU A 110 9.07 -18.99 25.38
CA GLU A 110 9.78 -17.89 26.01
C GLU A 110 11.29 -18.09 25.83
N TYR A 111 11.90 -17.23 25.01
CA TYR A 111 13.32 -17.24 24.80
C TYR A 111 14.06 -16.72 26.03
N GLN A 112 15.09 -17.44 26.46
CA GLN A 112 15.98 -17.04 27.55
C GLN A 112 17.31 -16.49 26.99
N PRO A 113 17.96 -15.54 27.69
CA PRO A 113 19.29 -15.06 27.29
C PRO A 113 20.28 -16.22 27.09
N GLY A 114 20.99 -16.22 25.96
CA GLY A 114 21.95 -17.26 25.58
C GLY A 114 21.38 -18.37 24.68
N GLN A 115 20.07 -18.41 24.44
CA GLN A 115 19.48 -19.36 23.49
C GLN A 115 19.73 -18.97 22.04
N GLU A 116 19.94 -19.97 21.19
CA GLU A 116 20.10 -19.78 19.76
C GLU A 116 18.76 -19.49 19.08
N VAL A 117 18.78 -18.53 18.15
CA VAL A 117 17.60 -18.16 17.36
C VAL A 117 17.89 -18.34 15.88
N LEU A 118 16.94 -18.95 15.16
CA LEU A 118 17.04 -19.07 13.71
C LEU A 118 16.84 -17.69 13.07
N LYS A 119 17.90 -17.11 12.52
CA LYS A 119 17.81 -15.89 11.71
C LYS A 119 17.71 -16.24 10.24
N LEU A 120 16.63 -15.79 9.60
CA LEU A 120 16.48 -15.89 8.14
C LEU A 120 17.63 -15.16 7.45
N ARG A 121 18.53 -15.91 6.80
CA ARG A 121 19.59 -15.35 5.94
C ARG A 121 19.05 -15.09 4.54
N TYR A 122 19.32 -13.89 4.02
CA TYR A 122 18.95 -13.48 2.67
C TYR A 122 19.71 -14.29 1.62
N LYS A 123 18.99 -14.87 0.65
CA LYS A 123 19.57 -15.53 -0.54
C LYS A 123 19.55 -14.53 -1.72
N PRO A 124 20.70 -13.96 -2.14
CA PRO A 124 20.74 -13.00 -3.25
C PRO A 124 20.41 -13.62 -4.61
N ASN A 125 20.65 -14.93 -4.78
CA ASN A 125 20.50 -15.62 -6.07
C ASN A 125 19.08 -16.14 -6.35
N LYS A 126 18.07 -15.68 -5.62
CA LYS A 126 16.69 -16.20 -5.73
C LYS A 126 16.00 -15.88 -7.07
N LEU A 127 16.66 -15.07 -7.92
CA LEU A 127 16.21 -14.65 -9.26
C LEU A 127 17.13 -15.15 -10.38
N ASN A 128 18.17 -15.93 -10.07
CA ASN A 128 18.96 -16.59 -11.10
C ASN A 128 18.18 -17.79 -11.65
N PRO A 129 18.30 -18.11 -12.95
CA PRO A 129 17.64 -19.27 -13.55
C PRO A 129 18.06 -20.59 -12.87
#